data_AF-A0A1Y2AZ22-F1
#
_entry.id   AF-A0A1Y2AZ22-F1
#
_cell.length_a   1.000
_cell.length_b   1.000
_cell.length_c   1.000
_cell.angle_alpha   90.00
_cell.angle_beta   90.00
_cell.angle_gamma   90.00
#
_symmetry.space_group_name_H-M   'P 1'
#
loop_
_entity.id
_entity.type
_entity.pdbx_description
1 polymer ?
#
loop_
_entity_poly.entity_id
_entity_poly.type
_entity_poly.pdbx_seq_one_letter_code
_entity_poly.pdbx_strand_id
1 'polypeptide(L)'
;MSTNKPDTSSEKYKESLSNSLRWDQVEGQAYIQLPSYPNLRLVPFRQGIEDEIVTLFSHEVIAKRLFRLPYPMYRHHAEEMISSLVPKHQALLAELSTHLPSPPPINTPLLPSSPTHIPGFPFKSLVDTTTGRKIGDLNLAARKAGMTDEEVLKLPSKEQDWVIGYVLDPGYHGKGIMSEMVGCLIDGWIKNWMDIRAVTALVEDNNTGSIKVVLKNGLVRVGSEDTAWPEEKGGGIRPTGQYERKMF
;
A
#
# COMPACT_ATOMS: atom_id res chain seq x y z
N MET A 1 -8.46 -0.04 -25.18
CA MET A 1 -9.62 -0.38 -24.33
C MET A 1 -10.25 0.92 -23.86
N SER A 2 -11.48 1.19 -24.26
CA SER A 2 -12.24 2.35 -23.76
C SER A 2 -12.59 2.07 -22.30
N THR A 3 -11.86 2.66 -21.37
CA THR A 3 -12.14 2.53 -19.94
C THR A 3 -13.11 3.63 -19.55
N ASN A 4 -14.39 3.27 -19.40
CA ASN A 4 -15.30 4.10 -18.62
C ASN A 4 -14.65 4.24 -17.24
N LYS A 5 -14.21 5.46 -16.91
CA LYS A 5 -13.65 5.73 -15.58
C LYS A 5 -14.75 5.41 -14.56
N PRO A 6 -14.45 4.63 -13.51
CA PRO A 6 -15.41 4.34 -12.46
C PRO A 6 -15.90 5.66 -11.85
N ASP A 7 -17.20 5.77 -11.60
CA ASP A 7 -17.73 6.85 -10.79
C ASP A 7 -17.29 6.63 -9.34
N THR A 8 -16.17 7.26 -8.99
CA THR A 8 -15.55 7.11 -7.69
C THR A 8 -16.33 7.75 -6.55
N SER A 9 -17.41 8.49 -6.87
CA SER A 9 -18.31 9.05 -5.86
C SER A 9 -19.46 8.10 -5.50
N SER A 10 -19.77 7.13 -6.36
CA SER A 10 -20.88 6.21 -6.18
C SER A 10 -20.71 5.29 -4.97
N GLU A 11 -21.82 4.99 -4.28
CA GLU A 11 -21.83 4.01 -3.19
C GLU A 11 -21.39 2.62 -3.65
N LYS A 12 -21.77 2.22 -4.87
CA LYS A 12 -21.33 0.96 -5.48
C LYS A 12 -19.80 0.89 -5.60
N TYR A 13 -19.14 1.99 -5.94
CA TYR A 13 -17.68 2.03 -5.99
C TYR A 13 -17.07 1.86 -4.60
N LYS A 14 -17.55 2.63 -3.61
CA LYS A 14 -17.05 2.55 -2.22
C LYS A 14 -17.26 1.16 -1.61
N GLU A 15 -18.41 0.54 -1.87
CA GLU A 15 -18.70 -0.84 -1.49
C GLU A 15 -17.71 -1.81 -2.15
N SER A 16 -17.41 -1.62 -3.44
CA SER A 16 -16.44 -2.46 -4.14
C SER A 16 -15.01 -2.36 -3.57
N LEU A 17 -14.60 -1.18 -3.09
CA LEU A 17 -13.33 -1.00 -2.38
C LEU A 17 -13.33 -1.72 -1.04
N SER A 18 -14.42 -1.59 -0.27
CA SER A 18 -14.57 -2.24 1.04
C SER A 18 -14.55 -3.77 0.90
N ASN A 19 -15.12 -4.25 -0.20
CA ASN A 19 -15.16 -5.65 -0.57
C ASN A 19 -14.01 -6.02 -1.52
N SER A 20 -12.78 -5.55 -1.33
CA SER A 20 -11.67 -5.84 -2.26
C SER A 20 -10.86 -7.10 -1.93
N LEU A 21 -10.86 -7.56 -0.67
CA LEU A 21 -10.09 -8.73 -0.23
C LEU A 21 -10.72 -10.02 -0.77
N ARG A 22 -9.91 -10.90 -1.34
CA ARG A 22 -10.31 -12.15 -2.02
C ARG A 22 -9.36 -13.29 -1.66
N TRP A 23 -9.80 -14.51 -1.92
CA TRP A 23 -8.97 -15.72 -1.85
C TRP A 23 -8.65 -16.25 -3.24
N ASP A 24 -7.38 -16.56 -3.51
CA ASP A 24 -6.94 -17.26 -4.71
C ASP A 24 -6.85 -18.76 -4.41
N GLN A 25 -7.68 -19.57 -5.07
CA GLN A 25 -7.71 -21.02 -4.87
C GLN A 25 -6.51 -21.73 -5.51
N VAL A 26 -5.95 -21.14 -6.57
CA VAL A 26 -4.80 -21.73 -7.29
C VAL A 26 -3.53 -21.50 -6.48
N GLU A 27 -3.34 -20.28 -5.99
CA GLU A 27 -2.16 -19.91 -5.21
C GLU A 27 -2.33 -20.21 -3.71
N GLY A 28 -3.54 -20.55 -3.25
CA GLY A 28 -3.83 -20.85 -1.85
C GLY A 28 -3.59 -19.67 -0.90
N GLN A 29 -3.80 -18.44 -1.36
CA GLN A 29 -3.49 -17.23 -0.59
C GLN A 29 -4.49 -16.09 -0.83
N ALA A 30 -4.59 -15.19 0.15
CA ALA A 30 -5.39 -13.99 0.01
C ALA A 30 -4.72 -12.95 -0.92
N TYR A 31 -5.52 -12.09 -1.54
CA TYR A 31 -5.07 -10.93 -2.31
C TYR A 31 -6.14 -9.83 -2.30
N ILE A 32 -5.73 -8.61 -2.66
CA ILE A 32 -6.64 -7.48 -2.87
C ILE A 32 -6.88 -7.30 -4.37
N GLN A 33 -8.13 -7.44 -4.80
CA GLN A 33 -8.57 -7.16 -6.17
C GLN A 33 -8.82 -5.66 -6.32
N LEU A 34 -8.27 -5.04 -7.36
CA LEU A 34 -8.65 -3.67 -7.76
C LEU A 34 -9.97 -3.75 -8.55
N PRO A 35 -11.09 -3.19 -8.06
CA PRO A 35 -12.42 -3.41 -8.66
C PRO A 35 -12.55 -2.96 -10.12
N SER A 36 -11.87 -1.89 -10.52
CA SER A 36 -11.91 -1.33 -11.87
C SER A 36 -10.83 -1.88 -12.79
N TYR A 37 -9.89 -2.68 -12.25
CA TYR A 37 -8.77 -3.25 -12.98
C TYR A 37 -8.69 -4.76 -12.71
N PRO A 38 -9.51 -5.58 -13.39
CA PRO A 38 -9.63 -7.01 -13.11
C PRO A 38 -8.32 -7.79 -13.32
N ASN A 39 -7.39 -7.26 -14.12
CA ASN A 39 -6.07 -7.82 -14.35
C ASN A 39 -5.00 -7.32 -13.36
N LEU A 40 -5.35 -6.46 -12.40
CA LEU A 40 -4.42 -5.94 -11.41
C LEU A 40 -4.79 -6.44 -10.02
N ARG A 41 -3.82 -7.03 -9.33
CA ARG A 41 -3.98 -7.54 -7.96
C ARG A 41 -2.86 -7.02 -7.08
N LEU A 42 -3.22 -6.62 -5.87
CA LEU A 42 -2.24 -6.36 -4.82
C LEU A 42 -2.06 -7.65 -4.01
N VAL A 43 -0.88 -8.26 -4.14
CA VAL A 43 -0.56 -9.59 -3.61
C VAL A 43 0.49 -9.50 -2.50
N PRO A 44 0.64 -10.57 -1.70
CA PRO A 44 1.72 -10.68 -0.73
C PRO A 44 3.11 -10.37 -1.29
N PHE A 45 3.99 -9.87 -0.43
CA PHE A 45 5.42 -9.80 -0.74
C PHE A 45 6.00 -11.22 -0.75
N ARG A 46 6.86 -11.53 -1.72
CA ARG A 46 7.37 -12.89 -1.95
C ARG A 46 8.87 -12.89 -2.25
N GLN A 47 9.50 -14.04 -2.12
CA GLN A 47 10.88 -14.24 -2.58
C GLN A 47 10.96 -14.30 -4.11
N GLY A 48 12.15 -14.10 -4.68
CA GLY A 48 12.39 -14.28 -6.11
C GLY A 48 11.93 -13.12 -7.00
N ILE A 49 11.65 -11.95 -6.41
CA ILE A 49 11.24 -10.73 -7.13
C ILE A 49 12.30 -9.63 -7.07
N GLU A 50 13.56 -9.99 -6.76
CA GLU A 50 14.68 -9.05 -6.59
C GLU A 50 14.84 -8.18 -7.83
N ASP A 51 14.82 -8.80 -9.02
CA ASP A 51 15.01 -8.09 -10.29
C ASP A 51 13.83 -7.16 -10.62
N GLU A 52 12.61 -7.52 -10.20
CA GLU A 52 11.43 -6.67 -10.35
C GLU A 52 11.50 -5.44 -9.44
N ILE A 53 12.00 -5.61 -8.20
CA ILE A 53 12.26 -4.53 -7.23
C ILE A 53 13.35 -3.59 -7.77
N VAL A 54 14.48 -4.15 -8.21
CA VAL A 54 15.60 -3.39 -8.80
C VAL A 54 15.11 -2.56 -9.98
N THR A 55 14.35 -3.17 -10.88
CA THR A 55 13.81 -2.51 -12.08
C THR A 55 12.88 -1.35 -11.69
N LEU A 56 11.90 -1.60 -10.81
CA LEU A 56 10.90 -0.61 -10.43
C LEU A 56 11.53 0.58 -9.68
N PHE A 57 12.38 0.31 -8.69
CA PHE A 57 12.95 1.35 -7.82
C PHE A 57 14.17 2.06 -8.40
N SER A 58 14.83 1.49 -9.43
CA SER A 58 15.87 2.20 -10.19
C SER A 58 15.32 3.12 -11.28
N HIS A 59 14.02 3.06 -11.58
CA HIS A 59 13.43 3.93 -12.58
C HIS A 59 13.52 5.39 -12.14
N GLU A 60 14.18 6.25 -12.92
CA GLU A 60 14.50 7.65 -12.55
C GLU A 60 13.29 8.46 -12.06
N VAL A 61 12.17 8.39 -12.80
CA VAL A 61 10.89 9.05 -12.43
C VAL A 61 10.40 8.64 -11.03
N ILE A 62 10.60 7.38 -10.65
CA ILE A 62 10.21 6.84 -9.35
C ILE A 62 11.27 7.19 -8.30
N ALA A 63 12.53 6.83 -8.57
CA ALA A 63 13.64 6.95 -7.62
C ALA A 63 13.80 8.37 -7.07
N LYS A 64 13.67 9.39 -7.92
CA LYS A 64 13.77 10.79 -7.51
C LYS A 64 12.73 11.22 -6.47
N ARG A 65 11.65 10.45 -6.28
CA ARG A 65 10.55 10.69 -5.32
C ARG A 65 10.67 9.83 -4.06
N LEU A 66 11.64 8.92 -3.99
CA LEU A 66 11.81 7.97 -2.89
C LEU A 66 13.00 8.32 -2.02
N PHE A 67 12.82 9.28 -1.11
CA PHE A 67 13.95 9.76 -0.31
C PHE A 67 14.60 8.69 0.58
N ARG A 68 13.87 7.64 0.98
CA ARG A 68 14.38 6.58 1.87
C ARG A 68 15.04 5.40 1.18
N LEU A 69 14.75 5.18 -0.11
CA LEU A 69 15.29 4.02 -0.83
C LEU A 69 16.55 4.42 -1.59
N PRO A 70 17.59 3.57 -1.65
CA PRO A 70 18.83 3.90 -2.34
C PRO A 70 18.60 4.13 -3.84
N TYR A 71 19.45 4.96 -4.46
CA TYR A 71 19.49 5.14 -5.91
C TYR A 71 20.93 5.10 -6.44
N PRO A 72 21.24 4.24 -7.43
CA PRO A 72 20.35 3.21 -7.99
C PRO A 72 20.03 2.09 -6.99
N MET A 73 18.92 1.38 -7.22
CA MET A 73 18.55 0.21 -6.42
C MET A 73 19.34 -1.01 -6.90
N TYR A 74 20.41 -1.37 -6.20
CA TYR A 74 21.14 -2.61 -6.44
C TYR A 74 20.43 -3.86 -5.90
N ARG A 75 20.79 -5.03 -6.42
CA ARG A 75 20.20 -6.32 -6.06
C ARG A 75 20.30 -6.64 -4.56
N HIS A 76 21.44 -6.37 -3.92
CA HIS A 76 21.62 -6.64 -2.49
C HIS A 76 20.63 -5.85 -1.61
N HIS A 77 20.26 -4.62 -2.00
CA HIS A 77 19.21 -3.86 -1.30
C HIS A 77 17.83 -4.53 -1.44
N ALA A 78 17.54 -5.11 -2.61
CA ALA A 78 16.30 -5.86 -2.82
C ALA A 78 16.28 -7.16 -2.00
N GLU A 79 17.41 -7.86 -1.90
CA GLU A 79 17.59 -9.06 -1.08
C GLU A 79 17.42 -8.74 0.43
N GLU A 80 17.96 -7.62 0.90
CA GLU A 80 17.76 -7.13 2.26
C GLU A 80 16.28 -6.78 2.54
N MET A 81 15.62 -6.12 1.58
CA MET A 81 14.19 -5.81 1.69
C MET A 81 13.34 -7.10 1.75
N ILE A 82 13.64 -8.09 0.91
CA ILE A 82 12.93 -9.37 0.87
C ILE A 82 13.16 -10.15 2.17
N SER A 83 14.41 -10.30 2.59
CA SER A 83 14.75 -11.05 3.81
C SER A 83 14.12 -10.44 5.07
N SER A 84 14.00 -9.12 5.14
CA SER A 84 13.40 -8.42 6.29
C SER A 84 11.86 -8.41 6.29
N LEU A 85 11.22 -8.32 5.12
CA LEU A 85 9.77 -8.15 5.02
C LEU A 85 9.00 -9.45 4.81
N VAL A 86 9.53 -10.41 4.04
CA VAL A 86 8.79 -11.65 3.73
C VAL A 86 8.37 -12.41 4.99
N PRO A 87 9.23 -12.66 5.99
CA PRO A 87 8.81 -13.36 7.20
C PRO A 87 7.68 -12.64 7.96
N LYS A 88 7.74 -11.30 8.03
CA LYS A 88 6.70 -10.48 8.67
C LYS A 88 5.36 -10.59 7.93
N HIS A 89 5.40 -10.53 6.60
CA HIS A 89 4.22 -10.65 5.76
C HIS A 89 3.62 -12.05 5.82
N GLN A 90 4.46 -13.09 5.86
CA GLN A 90 4.02 -14.49 6.03
C GLN A 90 3.33 -14.69 7.38
N ALA A 91 3.85 -14.11 8.47
CA ALA A 91 3.21 -14.16 9.77
C ALA A 91 1.81 -13.52 9.77
N LEU A 92 1.67 -12.33 9.14
CA LEU A 92 0.39 -11.64 9.00
C LEU A 92 -0.62 -12.43 8.15
N LEU A 93 -0.16 -13.15 7.12
CA LEU A 93 -1.02 -14.02 6.32
C LEU A 93 -1.44 -15.29 7.06
N ALA A 94 -0.54 -15.86 7.86
CA ALA A 94 -0.87 -16.98 8.72
C ALA A 94 -1.93 -16.57 9.74
N GLU A 95 -1.77 -15.42 10.39
CA GLU A 95 -2.76 -14.82 11.29
C GLU A 95 -4.09 -14.60 10.56
N LEU A 96 -4.09 -13.90 9.42
CA LEU A 96 -5.30 -13.70 8.60
C LEU A 96 -6.04 -15.01 8.35
N SER A 97 -5.31 -16.07 7.97
CA SER A 97 -5.87 -17.36 7.63
C SER A 97 -6.59 -18.02 8.82
N THR A 98 -6.19 -17.75 10.06
CA THR A 98 -6.90 -18.25 11.26
C THR A 98 -8.28 -17.63 11.47
N HIS A 99 -8.56 -16.50 10.80
CA HIS A 99 -9.83 -15.78 10.88
C HIS A 99 -10.75 -16.01 9.68
N LEU A 100 -10.28 -16.75 8.68
CA LEU A 100 -11.06 -17.08 7.48
C LEU A 100 -11.83 -18.40 7.67
N PRO A 101 -12.99 -18.57 7.01
CA PRO A 101 -13.64 -19.87 6.90
C PRO A 101 -12.71 -20.91 6.27
N SER A 102 -12.87 -22.18 6.65
CA SER A 102 -12.14 -23.30 6.05
C SER A 102 -13.12 -24.25 5.34
N PRO A 103 -13.09 -24.36 3.99
CA PRO A 103 -12.22 -23.61 3.07
C PRO A 103 -12.69 -22.15 2.88
N PRO A 104 -11.79 -21.22 2.51
CA PRO A 104 -12.18 -19.85 2.20
C PRO A 104 -13.13 -19.79 1.00
N PRO A 105 -14.16 -18.92 1.02
CA PRO A 105 -15.16 -18.88 -0.03
C PRO A 105 -14.57 -18.38 -1.35
N ILE A 106 -15.02 -18.98 -2.46
CA ILE A 106 -14.59 -18.63 -3.83
C ILE A 106 -15.36 -17.40 -4.31
N ASN A 107 -14.69 -16.48 -5.01
CA ASN A 107 -15.28 -15.29 -5.64
C ASN A 107 -16.09 -14.38 -4.70
N THR A 108 -15.93 -14.57 -3.38
CA THR A 108 -16.67 -13.85 -2.36
C THR A 108 -15.71 -12.94 -1.61
N PRO A 109 -16.13 -11.73 -1.22
CA PRO A 109 -15.34 -10.89 -0.34
C PRO A 109 -15.01 -11.60 0.97
N LEU A 110 -13.73 -11.54 1.35
CA LEU A 110 -13.29 -11.95 2.67
C LEU A 110 -13.52 -10.78 3.62
N LEU A 111 -14.42 -10.99 4.58
CA LEU A 111 -14.75 -10.05 5.63
C LEU A 111 -14.34 -10.63 6.98
N PRO A 112 -13.99 -9.79 7.98
CA PRO A 112 -13.69 -10.25 9.32
C PRO A 112 -14.92 -10.97 9.91
N SER A 113 -14.70 -12.18 10.42
CA SER A 113 -15.76 -13.03 11.02
C SER A 113 -16.08 -12.63 12.47
N SER A 114 -15.20 -11.85 13.11
CA SER A 114 -15.34 -11.30 14.46
C SER A 114 -14.55 -9.97 14.53
N PRO A 115 -14.63 -9.17 15.62
CA PRO A 115 -13.75 -8.00 15.81
C PRO A 115 -12.30 -8.48 15.99
N THR A 116 -11.67 -8.80 14.87
CA THR A 116 -10.30 -9.25 14.77
C THR A 116 -9.46 -8.11 14.22
N HIS A 117 -8.32 -7.89 14.87
CA HIS A 117 -7.34 -6.89 14.49
C HIS A 117 -6.08 -7.58 14.02
N ILE A 118 -5.75 -7.42 12.75
CA ILE A 118 -4.46 -7.83 12.20
C ILE A 118 -3.54 -6.62 12.27
N PRO A 119 -2.46 -6.66 13.08
CA PRO A 119 -1.62 -5.50 13.37
C PRO A 119 -0.60 -5.24 12.25
N GLY A 120 -1.05 -5.22 11.00
CA GLY A 120 -0.19 -4.99 9.85
C GLY A 120 -0.88 -5.15 8.51
N PHE A 121 -0.08 -5.14 7.45
CA PHE A 121 -0.57 -5.22 6.08
C PHE A 121 0.35 -6.09 5.21
N PRO A 122 -0.09 -7.30 4.80
CA PRO A 122 0.78 -8.23 4.09
C PRO A 122 0.86 -7.98 2.57
N PHE A 123 0.00 -7.14 1.98
CA PHE A 123 -0.13 -7.02 0.52
C PHE A 123 0.70 -5.86 -0.05
N LYS A 124 1.92 -6.15 -0.53
CA LYS A 124 2.87 -5.11 -0.96
C LYS A 124 2.99 -4.95 -2.46
N SER A 125 2.80 -6.02 -3.22
CA SER A 125 3.14 -6.04 -4.66
C SER A 125 1.91 -5.87 -5.53
N LEU A 126 1.84 -4.77 -6.29
CA LEU A 126 0.84 -4.64 -7.35
C LEU A 126 1.34 -5.38 -8.59
N VAL A 127 0.62 -6.42 -9.00
CA VAL A 127 0.96 -7.31 -10.10
C VAL A 127 -0.08 -7.19 -11.20
N ASP A 128 0.39 -7.10 -12.45
CA ASP A 128 -0.43 -7.29 -13.63
C ASP A 128 -0.49 -8.79 -13.96
N THR A 129 -1.65 -9.41 -13.74
CA THR A 129 -1.85 -10.86 -13.91
C THR A 129 -1.79 -11.32 -15.36
N THR A 130 -1.93 -10.40 -16.32
CA THR A 130 -1.77 -10.71 -17.75
C THR A 130 -0.31 -10.93 -18.12
N THR A 131 0.62 -10.27 -17.41
CA THR A 131 2.06 -10.36 -17.68
C THR A 131 2.84 -11.08 -16.60
N GLY A 132 2.23 -11.29 -15.42
CA GLY A 132 2.89 -11.80 -14.22
C GLY A 132 3.83 -10.80 -13.53
N ARG A 133 3.98 -9.59 -14.08
CA ARG A 133 4.96 -8.60 -13.61
C ARG A 133 4.42 -7.73 -12.48
N LYS A 134 5.28 -7.45 -11.50
CA LYS A 134 5.12 -6.37 -10.53
C LYS A 134 5.26 -5.03 -11.25
N ILE A 135 4.24 -4.19 -11.10
CA ILE A 135 4.13 -2.87 -11.70
C ILE A 135 3.97 -1.76 -10.66
N GLY A 136 3.95 -2.12 -9.38
CA GLY A 136 3.81 -1.15 -8.29
C GLY A 136 4.09 -1.76 -6.93
N ASP A 137 4.18 -0.89 -5.94
CA ASP A 137 4.43 -1.25 -4.55
C ASP A 137 3.58 -0.39 -3.62
N LEU A 138 3.11 -0.98 -2.52
CA LEU A 138 2.41 -0.31 -1.45
C LEU A 138 3.04 -0.69 -0.11
N ASN A 139 3.38 0.31 0.67
CA ASN A 139 3.93 0.17 2.01
C ASN A 139 2.97 0.78 3.02
N LEU A 140 2.75 0.08 4.12
CA LEU A 140 2.06 0.59 5.31
C LEU A 140 2.93 0.25 6.52
N ALA A 141 3.34 1.25 7.28
CA ALA A 141 4.21 1.08 8.45
C ALA A 141 3.70 1.87 9.65
N ALA A 142 3.77 1.27 10.84
CA ALA A 142 3.40 1.93 12.08
C ALA A 142 4.35 3.10 12.31
N ARG A 143 3.83 4.30 12.52
CA ARG A 143 4.66 5.49 12.74
C ARG A 143 3.89 6.58 13.44
N LYS A 144 4.42 7.02 14.58
CA LYS A 144 3.91 8.15 15.36
C LYS A 144 5.09 9.04 15.76
N ALA A 145 4.89 10.36 15.72
CA ALA A 145 5.96 11.30 16.03
C ALA A 145 6.49 11.06 17.46
N GLY A 146 7.82 10.96 17.58
CA GLY A 146 8.49 10.73 18.87
C GLY A 146 8.46 9.30 19.39
N MET A 147 8.03 8.31 18.59
CA MET A 147 8.00 6.89 18.97
C MET A 147 8.67 6.01 17.92
N THR A 148 9.25 4.89 18.34
CA THR A 148 9.69 3.82 17.42
C THR A 148 8.51 3.01 16.91
N ASP A 149 8.68 2.29 15.79
CA ASP A 149 7.64 1.43 15.23
C ASP A 149 7.19 0.37 16.26
N GLU A 150 8.12 -0.20 17.05
CA GLU A 150 7.81 -1.16 18.12
C GLU A 150 6.99 -0.56 19.27
N GLU A 151 7.22 0.71 19.61
CA GLU A 151 6.45 1.41 20.63
C GLU A 151 5.03 1.70 20.14
N VAL A 152 4.86 2.08 18.87
CA VAL A 152 3.54 2.29 18.27
C VAL A 152 2.74 0.99 18.25
N LEU A 153 3.36 -0.13 17.88
CA LEU A 153 2.70 -1.44 17.83
C LEU A 153 2.23 -1.95 19.20
N LYS A 154 2.74 -1.39 20.31
CA LYS A 154 2.29 -1.71 21.68
C LYS A 154 1.06 -0.89 22.12
N LEU A 155 0.71 0.17 21.41
CA LEU A 155 -0.48 0.94 21.70
C LEU A 155 -1.75 0.17 21.31
N PRO A 156 -2.91 0.44 21.94
CA PRO A 156 -4.20 -0.01 21.42
C PRO A 156 -4.36 0.42 19.95
N SER A 157 -4.95 -0.42 19.08
CA SER A 157 -5.05 -0.12 17.64
C SER A 157 -5.62 1.28 17.37
N LYS A 158 -6.65 1.67 18.12
CA LYS A 158 -7.30 3.00 18.05
C LYS A 158 -6.43 4.18 18.54
N GLU A 159 -5.18 3.95 18.89
CA GLU A 159 -4.20 4.98 19.22
C GLU A 159 -3.00 4.96 18.27
N GLN A 160 -2.95 3.97 17.36
CA GLN A 160 -1.88 3.75 16.41
C GLN A 160 -2.05 4.60 15.15
N ASP A 161 -0.95 5.21 14.74
CA ASP A 161 -0.82 5.92 13.49
C ASP A 161 0.05 5.14 12.54
N TRP A 162 -0.35 5.14 11.27
CA TRP A 162 0.38 4.43 10.23
C TRP A 162 0.66 5.35 9.06
N VAL A 163 1.80 5.15 8.41
CA VAL A 163 2.20 5.90 7.22
C VAL A 163 2.09 5.02 5.99
N ILE A 164 1.46 5.55 4.94
CA ILE A 164 1.44 4.95 3.61
C ILE A 164 2.53 5.51 2.72
N GLY A 165 3.14 4.63 1.94
CA GLY A 165 4.02 4.97 0.83
C GLY A 165 3.70 4.08 -0.36
N TYR A 166 3.83 4.60 -1.57
CA TYR A 166 3.47 3.83 -2.76
C TYR A 166 4.23 4.28 -3.99
N VAL A 167 4.39 3.34 -4.92
CA VAL A 167 4.93 3.61 -6.26
C VAL A 167 4.17 2.84 -7.32
N LEU A 168 4.21 3.38 -8.53
CA LEU A 168 3.62 2.76 -9.71
C LEU A 168 4.59 2.96 -10.87
N ASP A 169 4.74 1.93 -11.69
CA ASP A 169 5.47 1.99 -12.95
C ASP A 169 4.92 3.16 -13.81
N PRO A 170 5.78 4.01 -14.40
CA PRO A 170 5.33 5.18 -15.15
C PRO A 170 4.40 4.88 -16.33
N GLY A 171 4.51 3.70 -16.95
CA GLY A 171 3.59 3.23 -17.99
C GLY A 171 2.15 3.04 -17.51
N TYR A 172 1.92 3.05 -16.20
CA TYR A 172 0.62 2.92 -15.56
C TYR A 172 0.11 4.22 -14.91
N HIS A 173 0.88 5.32 -14.99
CA HIS A 173 0.47 6.62 -14.43
C HIS A 173 -0.75 7.22 -15.13
N GLY A 174 -1.45 8.13 -14.45
CA GLY A 174 -2.60 8.86 -15.00
C GLY A 174 -3.88 8.03 -15.22
N LYS A 175 -3.83 6.71 -14.95
CA LYS A 175 -4.96 5.78 -15.19
C LYS A 175 -5.94 5.68 -14.03
N GLY A 176 -5.58 6.15 -12.83
CA GLY A 176 -6.40 6.04 -11.61
C GLY A 176 -6.07 4.82 -10.72
N ILE A 177 -5.17 3.95 -11.18
CA ILE A 177 -4.77 2.69 -10.51
C ILE A 177 -4.31 2.93 -9.07
N MET A 178 -3.39 3.89 -8.88
CA MET A 178 -2.85 4.18 -7.55
C MET A 178 -3.92 4.72 -6.58
N SER A 179 -4.85 5.55 -7.07
CA SER A 179 -5.97 6.02 -6.25
C SER A 179 -6.86 4.87 -5.79
N GLU A 180 -7.16 3.93 -6.69
CA GLU A 180 -7.97 2.75 -6.35
C GLU A 180 -7.22 1.81 -5.39
N MET A 181 -5.92 1.59 -5.60
CA MET A 181 -5.11 0.77 -4.70
C MET A 181 -5.07 1.33 -3.27
N VAL A 182 -4.89 2.66 -3.12
CA VAL A 182 -4.96 3.32 -1.81
C VAL A 182 -6.38 3.26 -1.23
N GLY A 183 -7.42 3.34 -2.07
CA GLY A 183 -8.81 3.16 -1.66
C GLY A 183 -9.07 1.75 -1.10
N CYS A 184 -8.63 0.70 -1.79
CA CYS A 184 -8.72 -0.68 -1.31
C CYS A 184 -7.94 -0.87 0.01
N LEU A 185 -6.76 -0.24 0.15
CA LEU A 185 -6.03 -0.26 1.42
C LEU A 185 -6.84 0.38 2.55
N ILE A 186 -7.36 1.59 2.36
CA ILE A 186 -8.01 2.32 3.46
C ILE A 186 -9.39 1.72 3.77
N ASP A 187 -10.24 1.62 2.75
CA ASP A 187 -11.64 1.25 2.91
C ASP A 187 -11.83 -0.28 2.93
N GLY A 188 -10.94 -1.05 2.29
CA GLY A 188 -10.98 -2.52 2.26
C GLY A 188 -10.16 -3.20 3.36
N TRP A 189 -8.97 -2.69 3.68
CA TRP A 189 -8.09 -3.30 4.68
C TRP A 189 -8.11 -2.59 6.03
N ILE A 190 -7.69 -1.33 6.10
CA ILE A 190 -7.48 -0.60 7.35
C ILE A 190 -8.75 -0.57 8.21
N LYS A 191 -9.90 -0.20 7.62
CA LYS A 191 -11.17 -0.13 8.35
C LYS A 191 -11.67 -1.49 8.84
N ASN A 192 -11.49 -2.53 8.03
CA ASN A 192 -12.10 -3.83 8.29
C ASN A 192 -11.21 -4.73 9.14
N TRP A 193 -9.89 -4.59 9.03
CA TRP A 193 -8.92 -5.54 9.59
C TRP A 193 -7.95 -4.91 10.60
N MET A 194 -7.70 -3.60 10.58
CA MET A 194 -6.70 -2.99 11.47
C MET A 194 -7.32 -2.13 12.58
N ASP A 195 -8.44 -1.43 12.31
CA ASP A 195 -9.12 -0.54 13.27
C ASP A 195 -8.17 0.47 13.94
N ILE A 196 -7.28 1.06 13.12
CA ILE A 196 -6.26 2.01 13.58
C ILE A 196 -6.79 3.45 13.68
N ARG A 197 -6.09 4.32 14.42
CA ARG A 197 -6.50 5.72 14.61
C ARG A 197 -6.52 6.54 13.32
N ALA A 198 -5.38 6.54 12.63
CA ALA A 198 -5.19 7.38 11.49
C ALA A 198 -4.18 6.78 10.52
N VAL A 199 -4.38 7.10 9.24
CA VAL A 199 -3.40 6.87 8.19
C VAL A 199 -2.85 8.22 7.72
N THR A 200 -1.55 8.27 7.53
CA THR A 200 -0.84 9.47 7.11
C THR A 200 0.00 9.23 5.87
N ALA A 201 0.27 10.28 5.11
CA ALA A 201 1.16 10.26 3.96
C ALA A 201 2.05 11.50 4.00
N LEU A 202 3.34 11.32 3.73
CA LEU A 202 4.30 12.41 3.51
C LEU A 202 4.54 12.53 2.01
N VAL A 203 4.21 13.69 1.44
CA VAL A 203 4.25 13.90 -0.01
C VAL A 203 4.99 15.20 -0.31
N GLU A 204 6.05 15.14 -1.10
CA GLU A 204 6.75 16.33 -1.61
C GLU A 204 5.75 17.29 -2.29
N ASP A 205 5.80 18.58 -1.95
CA ASP A 205 4.76 19.55 -2.34
C ASP A 205 4.64 19.75 -3.87
N ASN A 206 5.68 19.44 -4.62
CA ASN A 206 5.65 19.47 -6.10
C ASN A 206 5.17 18.14 -6.73
N ASN A 207 4.92 17.09 -5.94
CA ASN A 207 4.48 15.79 -6.41
C ASN A 207 2.94 15.76 -6.59
N THR A 208 2.48 16.48 -7.62
CA THR A 208 1.06 16.64 -7.95
C THR A 208 0.33 15.29 -8.10
N GLY A 209 1.00 14.25 -8.59
CA GLY A 209 0.42 12.92 -8.74
C GLY A 209 0.05 12.30 -7.40
N SER A 210 1.00 12.26 -6.46
CA SER A 210 0.74 11.73 -5.12
C SER A 210 -0.24 12.60 -4.33
N ILE A 211 -0.18 13.92 -4.46
CA ILE A 211 -1.15 14.84 -3.83
C ILE A 211 -2.58 14.51 -4.26
N LYS A 212 -2.81 14.30 -5.56
CA LYS A 212 -4.13 13.90 -6.07
C LYS A 212 -4.59 12.54 -5.55
N VAL A 213 -3.67 11.58 -5.38
CA VAL A 213 -3.98 10.26 -4.84
C VAL A 213 -4.46 10.36 -3.39
N VAL A 214 -3.73 11.08 -2.53
CA VAL A 214 -4.08 11.19 -1.10
C VAL A 214 -5.38 11.98 -0.89
N LEU A 215 -5.55 13.10 -1.60
CA LEU A 215 -6.77 13.91 -1.51
C LEU A 215 -8.01 13.13 -1.99
N LYS A 216 -7.88 12.38 -3.10
CA LYS A 216 -8.97 11.55 -3.62
C LYS A 216 -9.41 10.45 -2.65
N ASN A 217 -8.51 10.01 -1.78
CA ASN A 217 -8.77 9.00 -0.76
C ASN A 217 -9.13 9.60 0.60
N GLY A 218 -9.49 10.89 0.65
CA GLY A 218 -10.02 11.56 1.83
C GLY A 218 -8.97 11.94 2.88
N LEU A 219 -7.67 11.87 2.55
CA LEU A 219 -6.65 12.47 3.40
C LEU A 219 -6.69 13.99 3.20
N VAL A 220 -6.55 14.73 4.30
CA VAL A 220 -6.47 16.19 4.31
C VAL A 220 -5.08 16.62 4.71
N ARG A 221 -4.59 17.74 4.16
CA ARG A 221 -3.29 18.29 4.57
C ARG A 221 -3.43 18.82 6.01
N VAL A 222 -2.58 18.34 6.90
CA VAL A 222 -2.55 18.73 8.32
C VAL A 222 -1.29 19.49 8.69
N GLY A 223 -0.27 19.47 7.83
CA GLY A 223 0.98 20.16 8.07
C GLY A 223 1.96 20.10 6.90
N SER A 224 3.18 20.50 7.19
CA SER A 224 4.34 20.37 6.31
C SER A 224 5.60 20.24 7.13
N GLU A 225 6.59 19.52 6.59
CA GLU A 225 7.93 19.44 7.15
C GLU A 225 8.99 19.64 6.07
N ASP A 226 10.15 20.11 6.50
CA ASP A 226 11.33 20.24 5.65
C ASP A 226 12.09 18.92 5.66
N THR A 227 12.11 18.23 4.51
CA THR A 227 12.77 16.93 4.37
C THR A 227 14.13 17.11 3.72
N ALA A 228 15.19 16.68 4.41
CA ALA A 228 16.51 16.55 3.81
C ALA A 228 16.47 15.45 2.73
N TRP A 229 16.72 15.86 1.49
CA TRP A 229 16.72 14.96 0.34
C TRP A 229 18.12 14.41 0.09
N PRO A 230 18.27 13.13 -0.27
CA PRO A 230 19.58 12.56 -0.55
C PRO A 230 20.28 13.20 -1.75
N GLU A 231 21.60 13.36 -1.67
CA GLU A 231 22.43 14.00 -2.71
C GLU A 231 22.33 13.25 -4.04
N GLU A 232 22.30 11.92 -4.02
CA GLU A 232 22.17 11.09 -5.23
C GLU A 232 20.82 11.25 -5.95
N LYS A 233 19.87 11.97 -5.33
CA LYS A 233 18.55 12.32 -5.87
C LYS A 233 18.38 13.82 -6.06
N GLY A 234 19.48 14.57 -6.07
CA GLY A 234 19.52 16.02 -6.28
C GLY A 234 19.59 16.87 -5.00
N GLY A 235 19.70 16.24 -3.83
CA GLY A 235 20.04 16.92 -2.57
C GLY A 235 19.05 17.97 -2.09
N GLY A 236 19.49 18.71 -1.06
CA GLY A 236 18.82 19.89 -0.52
C GLY A 236 17.66 19.62 0.45
N ILE A 237 17.00 20.68 0.87
CA ILE A 237 15.80 20.63 1.72
C ILE A 237 14.58 20.80 0.83
N ARG A 238 13.62 19.88 0.94
CA ARG A 238 12.38 19.90 0.15
C ARG A 238 11.16 19.92 1.07
N PRO A 239 10.20 20.83 0.84
CA PRO A 239 8.97 20.84 1.62
C PRO A 239 8.13 19.60 1.26
N THR A 240 7.73 18.86 2.29
CA THR A 240 6.79 17.75 2.18
C THR A 240 5.53 18.06 2.97
N GLY A 241 4.37 17.94 2.33
CA GLY A 241 3.09 18.04 2.99
C GLY A 241 2.79 16.76 3.77
N GLN A 242 2.29 16.94 5.00
CA GLN A 242 1.72 15.87 5.80
C GLN A 242 0.21 15.81 5.56
N TYR A 243 -0.28 14.65 5.15
CA TYR A 243 -1.69 14.38 4.91
C TYR A 243 -2.18 13.32 5.88
N GLU A 244 -3.34 13.51 6.50
CA GLU A 244 -3.94 12.58 7.46
C GLU A 244 -5.38 12.26 7.07
N ARG A 245 -5.80 11.01 7.26
CA ARG A 245 -7.21 10.61 7.38
C ARG A 245 -7.39 9.88 8.70
N LYS A 246 -8.23 10.44 9.58
CA LYS A 246 -8.68 9.75 10.80
C LYS A 246 -9.73 8.71 10.44
N MET A 247 -9.70 7.57 11.12
CA MET A 247 -10.68 6.50 10.88
C MET A 247 -11.96 6.67 11.71
N PHE A 248 -11.88 7.44 12.80
CA PHE A 248 -12.97 7.79 13.72
C PHE A 248 -12.78 9.19 14.31
#